data_AF-A0AAV3GFS3-F1
#
_entry.id   AF-A0AAV3GFS3-F1
#
_cell.length_a   1.000
_cell.length_b   1.000
_cell.length_c   1.000
_cell.angle_alpha   90.00
_cell.angle_beta   90.00
_cell.angle_gamma   90.00
#
_symmetry.space_group_name_H-M   'P 1'
#
loop_
_entity.id
_entity.type
_entity.pdbx_description
1 polymer ?
#
loop_
_entity_poly.entity_id
_entity_poly.type
_entity_poly.pdbx_seq_one_letter_code
_entity_poly.pdbx_strand_id
1 'polypeptide(L)'
;KTKPQVVKREDGVLVKTDDLDEVYSGVYAIASINFYAYSTAGNKGVTAGLNNILTLCKGDFLGGRANAESDFGDLEWEDEEDDMFS
;
A
#
# COMPACT_ATOMS: atom_id res chain seq x y z
N LYS A 1 5.47 14.27 10.29
CA LYS A 1 5.44 12.85 10.72
C LYS A 1 6.70 12.16 10.19
N THR A 2 7.24 11.19 10.91
CA THR A 2 8.51 10.53 10.56
C THR A 2 8.24 9.24 9.79
N LYS A 3 9.10 8.90 8.82
CA LYS A 3 9.00 7.64 8.07
C LYS A 3 9.27 6.46 9.03
N PRO A 4 8.38 5.44 9.10
CA PRO A 4 8.62 4.26 9.91
C PRO A 4 9.79 3.44 9.34
N GLN A 5 10.43 2.63 10.19
CA GLN A 5 11.40 1.65 9.71
C GLN A 5 10.68 0.36 9.32
N VAL A 6 11.00 -0.15 8.13
CA VAL A 6 10.49 -1.42 7.63
C VAL A 6 11.68 -2.36 7.48
N VAL A 7 11.60 -3.51 8.14
CA VAL A 7 12.69 -4.50 8.18
C VAL A 7 12.17 -5.90 7.89
N LYS A 8 13.06 -6.78 7.45
CA LYS A 8 12.88 -8.23 7.37
C LYS A 8 13.94 -8.93 8.21
N ARG A 9 13.73 -10.23 8.45
CA ARG A 9 14.74 -11.09 9.08
C ARG A 9 15.49 -11.86 7.99
N GLU A 10 16.80 -11.65 7.92
CA GLU A 10 17.71 -12.33 6.99
C GLU A 10 18.87 -12.89 7.83
N ASP A 11 19.13 -14.20 7.73
CA ASP A 11 20.17 -14.90 8.50
C ASP A 11 20.20 -14.58 10.02
N GLY A 12 19.03 -14.36 10.60
CA GLY A 12 18.88 -14.06 12.03
C GLY A 12 19.04 -12.59 12.41
N VAL A 13 19.42 -11.71 11.48
CA VAL A 13 19.55 -10.25 11.69
C VAL A 13 18.41 -9.47 11.04
N LEU A 14 18.19 -8.24 11.52
CA LEU A 14 17.18 -7.33 10.95
C LEU A 14 17.83 -6.45 9.88
N VAL A 15 17.30 -6.51 8.65
CA VAL A 15 17.77 -5.73 7.52
C VAL A 15 16.62 -4.85 7.02
N LYS A 16 16.90 -3.60 6.66
CA LYS A 16 15.88 -2.71 6.08
C LYS A 16 15.46 -3.22 4.70
N THR A 17 14.18 -3.07 4.39
CA THR A 17 13.64 -3.36 3.06
C THR A 17 12.67 -2.27 2.64
N ASP A 18 12.70 -1.94 1.35
CA ASP A 18 11.74 -1.12 0.62
C ASP A 18 11.20 -1.85 -0.62
N ASP A 19 11.43 -3.16 -0.70
CA ASP A 19 10.96 -4.01 -1.79
C ASP A 19 9.43 -4.16 -1.74
N LEU A 20 8.78 -3.86 -2.86
CA LEU A 20 7.33 -3.93 -3.02
C LEU A 20 6.82 -5.38 -3.01
N ASP A 21 7.67 -6.35 -3.37
CA ASP A 21 7.34 -7.77 -3.31
C ASP A 21 7.45 -8.32 -1.88
N GLU A 22 8.15 -7.61 -0.98
CA GLU A 22 8.28 -7.98 0.44
C GLU A 22 7.32 -7.19 1.34
N VAL A 23 6.81 -6.06 0.84
CA VAL A 23 5.94 -5.13 1.55
C VAL A 23 4.76 -4.73 0.66
N TYR A 24 3.68 -5.49 0.77
CA TYR A 24 2.43 -5.28 0.02
C TYR A 24 1.19 -5.41 0.88
N SER A 25 0.06 -4.89 0.40
CA SER A 25 -1.24 -5.09 1.02
C SER A 25 -1.59 -6.58 1.05
N GLY A 26 -1.63 -7.18 2.23
CA GLY A 26 -1.86 -8.63 2.42
C GLY A 26 -0.72 -9.38 3.08
N VAL A 27 0.47 -8.77 3.17
CA VAL A 27 1.60 -9.37 3.85
C VAL A 27 1.37 -9.49 5.36
N TYR A 28 1.75 -10.62 5.95
CA TYR A 28 1.81 -10.78 7.40
C TYR A 28 3.02 -10.03 7.96
N ALA A 29 2.79 -9.23 9.00
CA ALA A 29 3.82 -8.43 9.62
C ALA A 29 3.61 -8.29 11.14
N ILE A 30 4.69 -7.96 11.85
CA ILE A 30 4.66 -7.52 13.24
C ILE A 30 4.81 -5.99 13.25
N ALA A 31 3.87 -5.30 13.88
CA ALA A 31 3.85 -3.83 13.93
C ALA A 31 4.08 -3.32 15.35
N SER A 32 4.95 -2.31 15.47
CA SER A 32 5.08 -1.51 16.69
C SER A 32 4.23 -0.26 16.54
N ILE A 33 3.24 -0.11 17.43
CA ILE A 33 2.31 1.03 17.44
C ILE A 33 2.26 1.66 18.83
N ASN A 34 1.91 2.95 18.89
CA ASN A 34 1.67 3.67 20.13
C ASN A 34 0.28 4.30 20.11
N PHE A 35 -0.50 4.09 21.17
CA PHE A 35 -1.83 4.67 21.31
C PHE A 35 -1.77 6.03 22.00
N TYR A 36 -2.49 7.01 21.46
CA TYR A 36 -2.59 8.33 22.06
C TYR A 36 -4.00 8.90 21.92
N ALA A 37 -4.43 9.66 22.93
CA ALA A 37 -5.68 10.40 22.88
C ALA A 37 -5.54 11.60 21.94
N TYR A 38 -6.60 11.94 21.21
CA TYR A 38 -6.67 13.14 20.39
C TYR A 38 -7.96 13.92 20.67
N SER A 39 -7.89 15.23 20.47
CA SER A 39 -9.02 16.15 20.50
C SER A 39 -8.75 17.25 19.48
N THR A 40 -9.29 17.10 18.28
CA THR A 40 -8.99 17.98 17.13
C THR A 40 -10.28 18.31 16.39
N ALA A 41 -10.56 19.61 16.20
CA ALA A 41 -11.72 20.10 15.46
C ALA A 41 -13.06 19.47 15.90
N GLY A 42 -13.27 19.31 17.21
CA GLY A 42 -14.49 18.69 17.77
C GLY A 42 -14.48 17.16 17.80
N ASN A 43 -13.56 16.50 17.08
CA ASN A 43 -13.39 15.05 17.13
C ASN A 43 -12.50 14.66 18.31
N LYS A 44 -12.95 13.71 19.12
CA LYS A 44 -12.21 13.17 20.27
C LYS A 44 -12.15 11.66 20.19
N GLY A 45 -11.03 11.07 20.61
CA GLY A 45 -10.89 9.63 20.64
C GLY A 45 -9.48 9.18 20.98
N VAL A 46 -9.22 7.90 20.78
CA VAL A 46 -7.88 7.29 20.84
C VAL A 46 -7.50 6.87 19.44
N THR A 47 -6.28 7.16 19.03
CA THR A 47 -5.71 6.75 17.75
C THR A 47 -4.39 6.02 17.97
N ALA A 48 -3.85 5.40 16.93
CA ALA A 48 -2.59 4.66 16.97
C ALA A 48 -1.60 5.25 15.97
N GLY A 49 -0.41 5.61 16.47
CA GLY A 49 0.73 6.01 15.65
C GLY A 49 1.59 4.80 15.31
N LEU A 50 2.01 4.70 14.06
CA LEU A 50 2.91 3.65 13.59
C LEU A 50 4.37 4.03 13.85
N ASN A 51 5.13 3.10 14.45
CA ASN A 51 6.57 3.26 14.67
C ASN A 51 7.38 2.43 13.67
N ASN A 52 7.29 1.10 13.73
CA ASN A 52 8.12 0.18 12.95
C ASN A 52 7.31 -1.03 12.47
N ILE A 53 7.77 -1.64 11.37
CA ILE A 53 7.22 -2.85 10.78
C ILE A 53 8.33 -3.89 10.59
N LEU A 54 8.06 -5.12 11.01
CA LEU A 54 8.81 -6.31 10.61
C LEU A 54 7.92 -7.13 9.66
N THR A 55 8.27 -7.15 8.37
CA THR A 55 7.58 -8.01 7.40
C THR A 55 8.01 -9.47 7.57
N LEU A 56 7.07 -10.39 7.38
CA LEU A 56 7.32 -11.83 7.34
C LEU A 56 7.41 -12.36 5.90
N CYS A 57 7.34 -11.48 4.89
CA CYS A 57 7.42 -11.78 3.46
C CYS A 57 6.50 -12.94 3.02
N LYS A 58 5.32 -13.04 3.64
CA LYS A 58 4.33 -14.09 3.39
C LYS A 58 2.93 -13.50 3.40
N GLY A 59 2.02 -14.10 2.64
CA GLY A 59 0.63 -13.67 2.54
C GLY A 59 0.21 -13.61 1.07
N ASP A 60 -1.10 -13.63 0.84
CA ASP A 60 -1.63 -13.38 -0.50
C ASP A 60 -1.77 -11.88 -0.69
N PHE A 61 -1.52 -11.40 -1.91
CA PHE A 61 -1.73 -10.00 -2.25
C PHE A 61 -3.24 -9.68 -2.19
N LEU A 62 -3.62 -8.75 -1.32
CA LEU A 62 -4.99 -8.29 -1.10
C LEU A 62 -5.30 -6.97 -1.83
N GLY A 63 -4.39 -6.49 -2.68
CA GLY A 63 -4.59 -5.22 -3.37
C GLY A 63 -5.70 -5.30 -4.40
N GLY A 64 -6.66 -4.38 -4.30
CA GLY A 64 -7.59 -4.05 -5.36
C GLY A 64 -6.95 -3.10 -6.35
N ARG A 65 -6.28 -3.64 -7.38
CA ARG A 65 -6.29 -2.92 -8.66
C ARG A 65 -7.71 -3.06 -9.21
N ALA A 66 -8.33 -1.93 -9.56
CA ALA A 66 -9.37 -1.97 -10.57
C ALA A 66 -8.83 -2.80 -11.74
N ASN A 67 -9.61 -3.79 -12.20
CA ASN A 67 -9.21 -4.51 -13.39
C ASN A 67 -9.21 -3.52 -14.58
N ALA A 68 -8.47 -3.84 -15.64
CA ALA A 68 -8.42 -2.99 -16.83
C ALA A 68 -9.83 -2.63 -17.35
N GLU A 69 -10.81 -3.52 -17.16
CA GLU A 69 -12.22 -3.27 -17.44
C GLU A 69 -12.80 -2.08 -16.66
N SER A 70 -12.55 -2.00 -15.36
CA SER A 70 -13.00 -0.87 -14.53
C SER A 70 -12.24 0.42 -14.81
N ASP A 71 -11.01 0.35 -15.34
CA ASP A 71 -10.20 1.54 -15.65
C ASP A 71 -10.46 2.07 -17.08
N PHE A 72 -10.81 1.20 -18.02
CA PHE A 72 -10.83 1.51 -19.46
C PHE A 72 -12.08 1.04 -20.21
N GLY A 73 -13.01 0.33 -19.57
CA GLY A 73 -14.22 -0.21 -20.23
C GLY A 73 -15.17 0.87 -20.77
N ASP A 74 -15.11 2.07 -20.19
CA ASP A 74 -15.92 3.23 -20.61
C ASP A 74 -15.20 4.12 -21.64
N LEU A 75 -13.98 3.76 -22.07
CA LEU A 75 -13.30 4.51 -23.13
C LEU A 75 -13.91 4.10 -24.48
N GLU A 76 -14.72 4.97 -25.06
CA GLU A 76 -15.07 4.90 -26.48
C GLU A 76 -13.80 5.23 -27.28
N TRP A 77 -13.28 4.23 -27.99
CA TRP A 77 -12.21 4.43 -28.95
C TRP A 77 -12.88 5.00 -30.20
N GLU A 78 -12.66 6.28 -30.50
CA GLU A 78 -12.96 6.80 -31.83
C GLU A 78 -11.97 6.12 -32.78
N ASP A 79 -12.44 5.09 -33.49
CA ASP A 79 -11.70 4.51 -34.61
C ASP A 79 -11.46 5.64 -35.63
N GLU A 80 -10.25 6.21 -35.65
CA GLU A 80 -9.76 7.02 -36.77
C GLU A 80 -9.55 6.10 -38.01
N GLU A 81 -10.61 5.48 -38.50
CA GLU A 81 -10.70 4.85 -39.82
C GLU A 81 -11.69 5.63 -40.68
N ASP A 82 -11.38 6.88 -41.00
CA ASP A 82 -11.76 7.49 -42.29
C ASP A 82 -11.01 8.82 -42.43
N ASP A 83 -10.49 9.12 -43.63
CA ASP A 83 -9.85 10.39 -44.04
C ASP A 83 -8.32 10.54 -43.96
N MET A 84 -7.54 9.47 -44.20
CA MET A 84 -6.16 9.63 -44.68
C MET A 84 -5.99 8.98 -46.05
N PHE A 85 -6.34 9.71 -47.11
CA PHE A 85 -6.04 9.53 -48.56
C PHE A 85 -7.31 9.69 -49.44
N SER A 86 -7.87 10.91 -49.50
CA SER A 86 -8.58 11.40 -50.70
C SER A 86 -7.86 12.61 -51.29
#